data_AF-A0A5N7ATU1-F1
#
_entry.id   AF-A0A5N7ATU1-F1
#
_cell.length_a   1.000
_cell.length_b   1.000
_cell.length_c   1.000
_cell.angle_alpha   90.00
_cell.angle_beta   90.00
_cell.angle_gamma   90.00
#
_symmetry.space_group_name_H-M   'P 1'
#
loop_
_entity.id
_entity.type
_entity.pdbx_description
1 polymer ?
#
loop_
_entity_poly.entity_id
_entity_poly.type
_entity_poly.pdbx_seq_one_letter_code
_entity_poly.pdbx_strand_id
1 'polypeptide(L)'
;MQFLPKNMLSKLYLLFSVFFFLNALVSASPIGSHDELSSAEALPETTLEARANSPALPTNDKILASVKPVQKDKFLFFSAHGGHLDAMNWAFDNNLRQLEDWYPDMSTYWADKTLNNPDGPHFKDFVDFVDRASELFAQNAKGVVHAVLGDVKACSTWERVEFPALKKNKDVTQVIKVDPADKNKKEVIWPAAKHATRGLFGKKKCLNERYNGGAKPNGSKPKDGKPKDEKPKDKKPKDKNPKDKKPKDKKPKN
;
A
#
# COMPACT_ATOMS: atom_id res chain seq x y z
N MET A 1 43.17 -2.69 6.35
CA MET A 1 42.16 -3.68 6.77
C MET A 1 42.36 -4.93 5.93
N GLN A 2 42.90 -6.00 6.52
CA GLN A 2 43.17 -7.26 5.81
C GLN A 2 41.85 -8.06 5.71
N PHE A 3 41.41 -8.33 4.49
CA PHE A 3 40.23 -9.17 4.24
C PHE A 3 40.58 -10.63 4.53
N LEU A 4 39.76 -11.27 5.38
CA LEU A 4 39.84 -12.71 5.64
C LEU A 4 39.58 -13.50 4.33
N PRO A 5 40.36 -14.55 4.04
CA PRO A 5 40.21 -15.34 2.83
C PRO A 5 38.85 -16.07 2.82
N LYS A 6 38.15 -16.03 1.69
CA LYS A 6 36.79 -16.58 1.47
C LYS A 6 36.61 -18.03 1.93
N ASN A 7 37.69 -18.80 2.00
CA ASN A 7 37.67 -20.21 2.38
C ASN A 7 37.58 -20.43 3.91
N MET A 8 37.82 -19.40 4.72
CA MET A 8 37.62 -19.48 6.18
C MET A 8 36.19 -19.21 6.62
N LEU A 9 35.40 -18.44 5.86
CA LEU A 9 34.01 -18.12 6.21
C LEU A 9 33.11 -19.37 6.17
N SER A 10 33.33 -20.25 5.19
CA SER A 10 32.60 -21.53 5.05
C SER A 10 32.90 -22.49 6.21
N LYS A 11 34.17 -22.54 6.68
CA LYS A 11 34.55 -23.37 7.83
C LYS A 11 33.97 -22.85 9.15
N LEU A 12 33.83 -21.53 9.29
CA LEU A 12 33.21 -20.91 10.45
C LEU A 12 31.70 -21.19 10.49
N TYR A 13 31.02 -21.19 9.33
CA TYR A 13 29.60 -21.53 9.23
C TYR A 13 29.32 -22.99 9.61
N LEU A 14 30.20 -23.91 9.22
CA LEU A 14 30.08 -25.34 9.53
C LEU A 14 30.30 -25.63 11.02
N LEU A 15 31.18 -24.88 11.69
CA LEU A 15 31.38 -24.93 13.14
C LEU A 15 30.16 -24.39 13.91
N PHE A 16 29.54 -23.31 13.44
CA PHE A 16 28.33 -22.76 14.05
C PHE A 16 27.10 -23.69 13.87
N SER A 17 26.96 -24.40 12.75
CA SER A 17 25.85 -25.33 12.55
C SER A 17 25.91 -26.59 13.43
N VAL A 18 27.11 -27.08 13.76
CA VAL A 18 27.29 -28.25 14.64
C VAL A 18 26.98 -27.89 16.10
N PHE A 19 27.28 -26.66 16.53
CA PHE A 19 26.97 -26.19 17.89
C PHE A 19 25.47 -26.00 18.16
N PHE A 20 24.67 -25.68 17.14
CA PHE A 20 23.21 -25.59 17.29
C PHE A 20 22.52 -26.96 17.33
N PHE A 21 23.08 -27.98 16.67
CA PHE A 21 22.50 -29.34 16.70
C PHE A 21 22.78 -30.09 18.00
N LEU A 22 23.90 -29.83 18.69
CA LEU A 22 24.24 -30.51 19.95
C LEU A 22 23.47 -29.98 21.17
N ASN A 23 22.95 -28.75 21.12
CA ASN A 23 22.10 -28.21 22.19
C ASN A 23 20.64 -28.71 22.15
N ALA A 24 20.20 -29.32 21.04
CA ALA A 24 18.85 -29.86 20.91
C ALA A 24 18.67 -31.26 21.54
N LEU A 25 19.75 -31.88 22.04
CA LEU A 25 19.74 -33.28 22.53
C LEU A 25 19.88 -33.43 24.05
N VAL A 26 19.95 -32.34 24.83
CA VAL A 26 20.16 -32.37 26.30
C VAL A 26 18.88 -32.01 27.09
N SER A 27 17.69 -32.20 26.52
CA SER A 27 16.42 -31.96 27.25
C SER A 27 15.40 -33.08 27.05
N ALA A 28 15.85 -34.33 27.20
CA ALA A 28 14.97 -35.47 27.40
C ALA A 28 15.29 -36.10 28.75
N SER A 29 14.57 -35.68 29.80
CA SER A 29 14.46 -36.45 31.04
C SER A 29 13.31 -37.45 30.92
N PRO A 30 13.41 -38.65 31.52
CA PRO A 30 12.40 -39.68 31.40
C PRO A 30 11.27 -39.41 32.39
N ILE A 31 10.02 -39.43 31.93
CA ILE A 31 8.86 -39.49 32.82
C ILE A 31 8.51 -40.96 33.01
N GLY A 32 8.63 -41.39 34.27
CA GLY A 32 8.23 -42.70 34.74
C GLY A 32 6.72 -42.90 34.69
N SER A 33 6.35 -44.14 34.41
CA SER A 33 5.01 -44.71 34.55
C SER A 33 4.50 -44.61 35.99
N HIS A 34 3.28 -44.09 36.18
CA HIS A 34 2.32 -44.61 37.14
C HIS A 34 0.90 -44.33 36.63
N ASP A 35 0.11 -45.39 36.51
CA ASP A 35 -1.35 -45.36 36.40
C ASP A 35 -1.93 -44.74 37.69
N GLU A 36 -2.88 -43.81 37.56
CA GLU A 36 -4.10 -43.85 38.36
C GLU A 36 -5.25 -43.06 37.70
N LEU A 37 -6.43 -43.66 37.76
CA LEU A 37 -7.70 -43.17 37.25
C LEU A 37 -8.26 -41.99 38.06
N SER A 38 -9.19 -41.27 37.41
CA SER A 38 -10.32 -40.57 38.01
C SER A 38 -10.05 -39.18 38.61
N SER A 39 -10.22 -38.15 37.78
CA SER A 39 -11.16 -37.05 38.05
C SER A 39 -11.41 -36.27 36.76
N ALA A 40 -12.66 -36.28 36.32
CA ALA A 40 -13.15 -35.39 35.28
C ALA A 40 -13.24 -33.98 35.86
N GLU A 41 -12.10 -33.30 35.93
CA GLU A 41 -12.02 -31.90 36.30
C GLU A 41 -12.17 -31.11 35.00
N ALA A 42 -13.29 -30.38 34.90
CA ALA A 42 -13.65 -29.61 33.73
C ALA A 42 -12.47 -28.72 33.31
N LEU A 43 -11.91 -29.00 32.12
CA LEU A 43 -10.98 -28.09 31.47
C LEU A 43 -11.66 -26.72 31.39
N PRO A 44 -11.00 -25.62 31.81
CA PRO A 44 -11.60 -24.31 31.70
C PRO A 44 -11.91 -24.05 30.22
N GLU A 45 -13.14 -23.61 29.95
CA GLU A 45 -13.70 -23.19 28.65
C GLU A 45 -12.92 -22.03 27.97
N THR A 46 -11.69 -21.77 28.38
CA THR A 46 -10.91 -20.58 28.02
C THR A 46 -10.04 -20.76 26.78
N THR A 47 -10.05 -21.93 26.12
CA THR A 47 -9.30 -22.12 24.86
C THR A 47 -10.09 -21.78 23.59
N LEU A 48 -11.43 -21.71 23.68
CA LEU A 48 -12.28 -21.22 22.58
C LEU A 48 -12.39 -19.68 22.58
N GLU A 49 -12.37 -19.04 23.75
CA GLU A 49 -12.41 -17.57 23.86
C GLU A 49 -11.07 -16.90 23.54
N ALA A 50 -9.94 -17.57 23.77
CA ALA A 50 -8.62 -17.08 23.37
C ALA A 50 -8.46 -16.95 21.82
N ARG A 51 -9.34 -17.59 21.04
CA ARG A 51 -9.37 -17.50 19.57
C ARG A 51 -10.09 -16.25 19.02
N ALA A 52 -10.74 -15.45 19.86
CA ALA A 52 -11.56 -14.32 19.42
C ALA A 52 -10.84 -12.96 19.40
N ASN A 53 -9.61 -12.85 19.92
CA ASN A 53 -8.90 -11.57 20.05
C ASN A 53 -7.77 -11.46 19.02
N SER A 54 -8.11 -11.38 17.73
CA SER A 54 -7.15 -10.82 16.77
C SER A 54 -6.79 -9.40 17.24
N PRO A 55 -5.51 -9.00 17.23
CA PRO A 55 -5.10 -7.70 17.72
C PRO A 55 -5.85 -6.60 16.96
N ALA A 56 -6.53 -5.72 17.69
CA ALA A 56 -7.26 -4.62 17.10
C ALA A 56 -6.32 -3.79 16.20
N LEU A 57 -6.70 -3.63 14.94
CA LEU A 57 -5.96 -2.83 13.97
C LEU A 57 -5.85 -1.39 14.48
N PRO A 58 -4.67 -0.76 14.37
CA PRO A 58 -4.40 0.53 14.98
C PRO A 58 -5.18 1.65 14.27
N THR A 59 -5.50 2.68 15.05
CA THR A 59 -6.03 3.96 14.55
C THR A 59 -4.92 4.79 13.92
N ASN A 60 -5.28 5.84 13.18
CA ASN A 60 -4.30 6.75 12.58
C ASN A 60 -3.39 7.40 13.63
N ASP A 61 -3.95 7.82 14.77
CA ASP A 61 -3.18 8.43 15.86
C ASP A 61 -2.16 7.43 16.44
N LYS A 62 -2.56 6.16 16.58
CA LYS A 62 -1.66 5.10 17.06
C LYS A 62 -0.54 4.80 16.06
N ILE A 63 -0.85 4.79 14.75
CA ILE A 63 0.16 4.68 13.70
C ILE A 63 1.15 5.84 13.85
N LEU A 64 0.67 7.09 13.80
CA LEU A 64 1.52 8.29 13.86
C LEU A 64 2.36 8.41 15.14
N ALA A 65 1.90 7.85 16.27
CA ALA A 65 2.67 7.85 17.51
C ALA A 65 3.89 6.91 17.50
N SER A 66 3.97 6.00 16.54
CA SER A 66 4.97 4.91 16.48
C SER A 66 5.88 4.97 15.25
N VAL A 67 5.73 6.00 14.42
CA VAL A 67 6.49 6.11 13.17
C VAL A 67 7.93 6.56 13.42
N LYS A 68 8.83 6.13 12.53
CA LYS A 68 10.20 6.59 12.45
C LYS A 68 10.31 7.68 11.38
N PRO A 69 10.93 8.83 11.68
CA PRO A 69 11.06 9.90 10.71
C PRO A 69 11.91 9.46 9.52
N VAL A 70 11.44 9.77 8.31
CA VAL A 70 12.16 9.55 7.06
C VAL A 70 12.69 10.89 6.56
N GLN A 71 13.95 10.91 6.15
CA GLN A 71 14.59 12.13 5.64
C GLN A 71 13.99 12.56 4.31
N LYS A 72 14.10 13.85 4.00
CA LYS A 72 13.73 14.39 2.69
C LYS A 72 14.43 13.60 1.57
N ASP A 73 13.73 13.39 0.47
CA ASP A 73 14.21 12.69 -0.74
C ASP A 73 14.48 11.19 -0.55
N LYS A 74 14.13 10.61 0.62
CA LYS A 74 14.40 9.20 0.97
C LYS A 74 13.17 8.30 1.01
N PHE A 75 12.05 8.71 0.42
CA PHE A 75 10.82 7.91 0.40
C PHE A 75 10.78 6.99 -0.83
N LEU A 76 10.42 5.72 -0.59
CA LEU A 76 10.20 4.73 -1.63
C LEU A 76 8.82 4.08 -1.49
N PHE A 77 8.11 3.99 -2.61
CA PHE A 77 6.88 3.24 -2.77
C PHE A 77 7.09 2.12 -3.79
N PHE A 78 6.23 1.11 -3.81
CA PHE A 78 6.27 0.07 -4.81
C PHE A 78 4.89 -0.51 -5.12
N SER A 79 4.70 -0.98 -6.35
CA SER A 79 3.49 -1.70 -6.74
C SER A 79 3.74 -2.51 -8.00
N ALA A 80 3.81 -3.84 -7.87
CA ALA A 80 3.73 -4.82 -8.97
C ALA A 80 3.74 -6.25 -8.43
N HIS A 81 3.36 -7.22 -9.27
CA HIS A 81 3.70 -8.62 -9.03
C HIS A 81 5.22 -8.78 -9.21
N GLY A 82 5.93 -9.31 -8.21
CA GLY A 82 7.39 -9.54 -8.27
C GLY A 82 8.26 -8.34 -7.87
N GLY A 83 7.74 -7.11 -7.94
CA GLY A 83 8.53 -5.90 -7.67
C GLY A 83 8.87 -5.62 -6.20
N HIS A 84 8.39 -6.41 -5.23
CA HIS A 84 8.70 -6.18 -3.81
C HIS A 84 10.20 -6.39 -3.52
N LEU A 85 10.78 -7.50 -4.01
CA LEU A 85 12.20 -7.78 -3.81
C LEU A 85 13.08 -6.73 -4.52
N ASP A 86 12.71 -6.34 -5.74
CA ASP A 86 13.42 -5.32 -6.49
C ASP A 86 13.34 -3.95 -5.80
N ALA A 87 12.18 -3.61 -5.24
CA ALA A 87 12.00 -2.40 -4.46
C ALA A 87 12.83 -2.43 -3.16
N MET A 88 12.87 -3.55 -2.44
CA MET A 88 13.71 -3.70 -1.25
C MET A 88 15.19 -3.53 -1.58
N ASN A 89 15.67 -4.21 -2.64
CA ASN A 89 17.05 -4.08 -3.09
C ASN A 89 17.36 -2.63 -3.49
N TRP A 90 16.47 -2.00 -4.25
CA TRP A 90 16.63 -0.59 -4.63
C TRP A 90 16.64 0.35 -3.43
N ALA A 91 15.79 0.11 -2.42
CA ALA A 91 15.75 0.88 -1.19
C ALA A 91 17.09 0.81 -0.46
N PHE A 92 17.62 -0.41 -0.32
CA PHE A 92 18.90 -0.65 0.32
C PHE A 92 20.03 0.06 -0.45
N ASP A 93 20.12 -0.18 -1.77
CA ASP A 93 21.17 0.38 -2.64
C ASP A 93 21.20 1.92 -2.63
N ASN A 94 20.05 2.57 -2.47
CA ASN A 94 19.89 4.03 -2.56
C ASN A 94 19.62 4.70 -1.21
N ASN A 95 19.68 3.95 -0.11
CA ASN A 95 19.35 4.40 1.24
C ASN A 95 17.97 5.10 1.31
N LEU A 96 16.96 4.49 0.68
CA LEU A 96 15.56 4.91 0.76
C LEU A 96 14.83 4.15 1.88
N ARG A 97 13.61 4.56 2.20
CA ARG A 97 12.77 4.00 3.25
C ARG A 97 11.38 3.70 2.71
N GLN A 98 10.88 2.52 3.03
CA GLN A 98 9.55 2.04 2.66
C GLN A 98 8.56 2.23 3.81
N LEU A 99 7.31 1.82 3.60
CA LEU A 99 6.25 1.88 4.62
C LEU A 99 6.66 1.12 5.89
N GLU A 100 7.27 -0.05 5.74
CA GLU A 100 7.81 -0.91 6.81
C GLU A 100 8.88 -0.20 7.64
N ASP A 101 9.73 0.61 7.01
CA ASP A 101 10.78 1.33 7.71
C ASP A 101 10.22 2.53 8.50
N TRP A 102 9.21 3.18 7.92
CA TRP A 102 8.52 4.31 8.52
C TRP A 102 7.57 3.87 9.64
N TYR A 103 6.88 2.73 9.49
CA TYR A 103 6.00 2.14 10.49
C TYR A 103 6.35 0.65 10.73
N PRO A 104 7.33 0.36 11.60
CA PRO A 104 7.84 -1.00 11.81
C PRO A 104 6.82 -2.03 12.30
N ASP A 105 5.85 -1.60 13.11
CA ASP A 105 4.82 -2.49 13.66
C ASP A 105 3.88 -3.05 12.57
N MET A 106 3.91 -2.48 11.36
CA MET A 106 3.16 -2.98 10.21
C MET A 106 3.46 -4.47 9.94
N SER A 107 4.70 -4.89 10.17
CA SER A 107 5.15 -6.29 9.99
C SER A 107 4.37 -7.29 10.86
N THR A 108 3.98 -6.89 12.08
CA THR A 108 3.18 -7.70 12.98
C THR A 108 1.81 -8.04 12.37
N TYR A 109 1.18 -7.06 11.71
CA TYR A 109 -0.13 -7.22 11.09
C TYR A 109 -0.06 -7.97 9.75
N TRP A 110 1.00 -7.79 8.98
CA TRP A 110 1.19 -8.56 7.73
C TRP A 110 1.40 -10.05 7.96
N ALA A 111 2.10 -10.41 9.06
CA ALA A 111 2.37 -11.79 9.44
C ALA A 111 1.13 -12.51 10.02
N ASP A 112 0.13 -11.76 10.49
CA ASP A 112 -1.09 -12.32 11.04
C ASP A 112 -2.01 -12.83 9.92
N LYS A 113 -1.99 -14.16 9.73
CA LYS A 113 -2.83 -14.84 8.74
C LYS A 113 -4.32 -14.76 9.04
N THR A 114 -4.75 -14.41 10.26
CA THR A 114 -6.16 -14.22 10.57
C THR A 114 -6.69 -12.90 10.00
N LEU A 115 -5.83 -11.89 9.92
CA LEU A 115 -6.12 -10.57 9.35
C LEU A 115 -5.89 -10.55 7.84
N ASN A 116 -4.76 -11.11 7.38
CA ASN A 116 -4.31 -11.06 5.99
C ASN A 116 -4.69 -12.33 5.17
N ASN A 117 -5.84 -12.93 5.47
CA ASN A 117 -6.42 -13.98 4.64
C ASN A 117 -7.48 -13.37 3.72
N PRO A 118 -7.32 -13.38 2.38
CA PRO A 118 -8.30 -12.82 1.44
C PRO A 118 -9.74 -13.34 1.60
N ASP A 119 -9.90 -14.58 2.07
CA ASP A 119 -11.19 -15.22 2.31
C ASP A 119 -11.65 -15.10 3.77
N GLY A 120 -10.86 -14.44 4.61
CA GLY A 120 -11.11 -14.26 6.04
C GLY A 120 -12.06 -13.09 6.34
N PRO A 121 -12.78 -13.14 7.49
CA PRO A 121 -13.77 -12.12 7.84
C PRO A 121 -13.15 -10.74 8.12
N HIS A 122 -11.87 -10.68 8.49
CA HIS A 122 -11.16 -9.44 8.83
C HIS A 122 -10.36 -8.84 7.67
N PHE A 123 -10.36 -9.48 6.49
CA PHE A 123 -9.56 -9.03 5.36
C PHE A 123 -9.89 -7.61 4.94
N LYS A 124 -11.17 -7.24 5.02
CA LYS A 124 -11.61 -5.89 4.69
C LYS A 124 -11.01 -4.85 5.62
N ASP A 125 -11.06 -5.11 6.92
CA ASP A 125 -10.51 -4.20 7.91
C ASP A 125 -9.00 -4.09 7.76
N PHE A 126 -8.34 -5.21 7.43
CA PHE A 126 -6.91 -5.25 7.12
C PHE A 126 -6.56 -4.41 5.88
N VAL A 127 -7.31 -4.55 4.78
CA VAL A 127 -7.12 -3.71 3.58
C VAL A 127 -7.35 -2.23 3.90
N ASP A 128 -8.39 -1.91 4.66
CA ASP A 128 -8.67 -0.54 5.09
C ASP A 128 -7.54 0.01 5.98
N PHE A 129 -6.92 -0.82 6.81
CA PHE A 129 -5.75 -0.46 7.62
C PHE A 129 -4.51 -0.20 6.76
N VAL A 130 -4.18 -1.10 5.82
CA VAL A 130 -3.07 -0.92 4.87
C VAL A 130 -3.24 0.37 4.09
N ASP A 131 -4.45 0.63 3.57
CA ASP A 131 -4.76 1.86 2.85
C ASP A 131 -4.56 3.10 3.74
N ARG A 132 -4.99 3.08 5.02
CA ARG A 132 -4.74 4.21 5.94
C ARG A 132 -3.25 4.44 6.22
N ALA A 133 -2.50 3.37 6.49
CA ALA A 133 -1.06 3.47 6.75
C ALA A 133 -0.30 4.01 5.54
N SER A 134 -0.59 3.50 4.35
CA SER A 134 -0.07 4.00 3.07
C SER A 134 -0.43 5.46 2.80
N GLU A 135 -1.65 5.89 3.10
CA GLU A 135 -2.07 7.30 2.96
C GLU A 135 -1.27 8.21 3.87
N LEU A 136 -1.09 7.83 5.14
CA LEU A 136 -0.31 8.60 6.11
C LEU A 136 1.18 8.67 5.71
N PHE A 137 1.74 7.58 5.21
CA PHE A 137 3.12 7.56 4.71
C PHE A 137 3.31 8.53 3.54
N ALA A 138 2.39 8.53 2.56
CA ALA A 138 2.37 9.47 1.45
C ALA A 138 2.18 10.93 1.89
N GLN A 139 1.36 11.18 2.92
CA GLN A 139 1.17 12.53 3.49
C GLN A 139 2.40 13.04 4.25
N ASN A 140 3.26 12.16 4.74
CA ASN A 140 4.50 12.52 5.43
C ASN A 140 5.73 12.55 4.50
N ALA A 141 5.55 12.17 3.23
CA ALA A 141 6.60 12.21 2.22
C ALA A 141 7.06 13.65 1.92
N LYS A 142 8.37 13.82 1.66
CA LYS A 142 8.98 15.14 1.41
C LYS A 142 10.03 15.06 0.32
N GLY A 143 10.03 16.05 -0.58
CA GLY A 143 10.98 16.18 -1.68
C GLY A 143 10.71 15.22 -2.83
N VAL A 144 11.77 14.60 -3.35
CA VAL A 144 11.72 13.62 -4.43
C VAL A 144 11.35 12.25 -3.86
N VAL A 145 10.23 11.71 -4.34
CA VAL A 145 9.74 10.38 -3.98
C VAL A 145 10.03 9.41 -5.11
N HIS A 146 10.47 8.20 -4.76
CA HIS A 146 10.72 7.14 -5.73
C HIS A 146 9.59 6.10 -5.66
N ALA A 147 9.22 5.54 -6.81
CA ALA A 147 8.22 4.50 -6.90
C ALA A 147 8.70 3.40 -7.85
N VAL A 148 8.94 2.19 -7.34
CA VAL A 148 9.31 1.03 -8.18
C VAL A 148 8.01 0.39 -8.68
N LEU A 149 7.70 0.60 -9.96
CA LEU A 149 6.40 0.28 -10.54
C LEU A 149 6.54 -0.57 -11.80
N GLY A 150 6.04 -1.80 -11.73
CA GLY A 150 5.85 -2.68 -12.88
C GLY A 150 4.45 -2.55 -13.46
N ASP A 151 3.76 -3.68 -13.66
CA ASP A 151 2.36 -3.71 -14.07
C ASP A 151 1.43 -3.34 -12.91
N VAL A 152 1.15 -2.05 -12.80
CA VAL A 152 0.29 -1.49 -11.76
C VAL A 152 -1.18 -1.80 -12.04
N LYS A 153 -1.81 -2.54 -11.14
CA LYS A 153 -3.25 -2.82 -11.20
C LYS A 153 -4.05 -1.56 -10.82
N ALA A 154 -5.14 -1.27 -11.55
CA ALA A 154 -5.99 -0.10 -11.31
C ALA A 154 -6.54 0.04 -9.87
N CYS A 155 -6.60 -1.08 -9.13
CA CYS A 155 -7.06 -1.14 -7.75
C CYS A 155 -5.97 -1.56 -6.77
N SER A 156 -4.69 -1.30 -7.07
CA SER A 156 -3.63 -1.34 -6.09
C SER A 156 -3.78 -0.21 -5.06
N THR A 157 -3.16 -0.36 -3.90
CA THR A 157 -3.07 0.72 -2.89
C THR A 157 -2.32 1.92 -3.46
N TRP A 158 -1.31 1.69 -4.32
CA TRP A 158 -0.64 2.75 -5.08
C TRP A 158 -1.61 3.65 -5.86
N GLU A 159 -2.43 3.08 -6.75
CA GLU A 159 -3.35 3.86 -7.61
C GLU A 159 -4.46 4.54 -6.80
N ARG A 160 -5.01 3.82 -5.82
CA ARG A 160 -6.19 4.27 -5.07
C ARG A 160 -5.85 5.26 -3.96
N VAL A 161 -4.65 5.18 -3.39
CA VAL A 161 -4.31 5.83 -2.12
C VAL A 161 -3.03 6.63 -2.23
N GLU A 162 -1.89 5.96 -2.45
CA GLU A 162 -0.57 6.56 -2.28
C GLU A 162 -0.32 7.65 -3.31
N PHE A 163 -0.49 7.34 -4.60
CA PHE A 163 -0.23 8.31 -5.66
C PHE A 163 -1.19 9.51 -5.61
N PRO A 164 -2.51 9.34 -5.40
CA PRO A 164 -3.41 10.47 -5.13
C PRO A 164 -3.01 11.33 -3.92
N ALA A 165 -2.54 10.72 -2.83
CA ALA A 165 -2.09 11.45 -1.64
C ALA A 165 -0.78 12.22 -1.90
N LEU A 166 0.19 11.60 -2.57
CA LEU A 166 1.45 12.24 -2.99
C LEU A 166 1.19 13.49 -3.83
N LYS A 167 0.25 13.44 -4.78
CA LYS A 167 -0.12 14.61 -5.62
C LYS A 167 -0.75 15.77 -4.85
N LYS A 168 -1.36 15.49 -3.69
CA LYS A 168 -1.97 16.50 -2.81
C LYS A 168 -0.97 17.04 -1.78
N ASN A 169 0.10 16.30 -1.52
CA ASN A 169 1.13 16.66 -0.56
C ASN A 169 2.05 17.76 -1.15
N LYS A 170 2.02 18.94 -0.54
CA LYS A 170 2.79 20.11 -1.01
C LYS A 170 4.29 20.00 -0.72
N ASP A 171 4.69 19.13 0.20
CA ASP A 171 6.09 18.90 0.53
C ASP A 171 6.78 17.96 -0.47
N VAL A 172 6.00 17.22 -1.27
CA VAL A 172 6.52 16.41 -2.38
C VAL A 172 6.76 17.33 -3.57
N THR A 173 7.96 17.26 -4.14
CA THR A 173 8.35 18.06 -5.30
C THR A 173 8.31 17.26 -6.59
N GLN A 174 8.49 15.94 -6.50
CA GLN A 174 8.57 15.06 -7.65
C GLN A 174 8.26 13.61 -7.26
N VAL A 175 7.64 12.85 -8.17
CA VAL A 175 7.52 11.40 -8.08
C VAL A 175 8.23 10.78 -9.29
N ILE A 176 9.25 9.98 -9.03
CA ILE A 176 10.05 9.28 -10.02
C ILE A 176 9.64 7.81 -10.02
N LYS A 177 9.07 7.35 -11.13
CA LYS A 177 8.91 5.93 -11.43
C LYS A 177 10.27 5.33 -11.77
N VAL A 178 10.56 4.18 -11.19
CA VAL A 178 11.71 3.32 -11.50
C VAL A 178 11.16 2.02 -12.07
N ASP A 179 11.69 1.59 -13.22
CA ASP A 179 11.35 0.30 -13.82
C ASP A 179 11.99 -0.84 -12.99
N PRO A 180 11.21 -1.84 -12.52
CA PRO A 180 11.76 -2.94 -11.73
C PRO A 180 12.71 -3.84 -12.54
N ALA A 181 12.53 -3.94 -13.86
CA ALA A 181 13.38 -4.77 -14.72
C ALA A 181 14.68 -4.05 -15.12
N ASP A 182 14.66 -2.71 -15.17
CA ASP A 182 15.84 -1.89 -15.43
C ASP A 182 15.88 -0.67 -14.50
N LYS A 183 16.64 -0.80 -13.42
CA LYS A 183 16.84 0.23 -12.40
C LYS A 183 17.37 1.57 -12.94
N ASN A 184 17.97 1.60 -14.15
CA ASN A 184 18.44 2.83 -14.78
C ASN A 184 17.33 3.57 -15.53
N LYS A 185 16.25 2.88 -15.88
CA LYS A 185 15.11 3.45 -16.57
C LYS A 185 14.17 4.13 -15.57
N LYS A 186 14.25 5.45 -15.54
CA LYS A 186 13.51 6.32 -14.61
C LYS A 186 12.63 7.31 -15.38
N GLU A 187 11.42 7.53 -14.88
CA GLU A 187 10.43 8.43 -15.49
C GLU A 187 9.84 9.35 -14.42
N VAL A 188 9.76 10.65 -14.70
CA VAL A 188 9.06 11.60 -13.84
C VAL A 188 7.57 11.49 -14.10
N ILE A 189 6.82 10.92 -13.15
CA ILE A 189 5.37 10.72 -13.30
C ILE A 189 4.55 11.81 -12.57
N TRP A 190 5.20 12.63 -11.74
CA TRP A 190 4.61 13.84 -11.17
C TRP A 190 5.71 14.87 -10.80
N PRO A 191 5.50 16.19 -10.98
CA PRO A 191 4.35 16.83 -11.62
C PRO A 191 4.19 16.35 -13.06
N ALA A 192 2.95 16.16 -13.51
CA ALA A 192 2.71 15.65 -14.86
C ALA A 192 3.38 16.61 -15.86
N ALA A 193 4.27 16.09 -16.71
CA ALA A 193 4.54 16.75 -17.99
C ALA A 193 3.17 16.99 -18.65
N LYS A 194 2.95 18.15 -19.27
CA LYS A 194 1.65 18.73 -19.66
C LYS A 194 0.66 17.85 -20.48
N HIS A 195 0.86 16.54 -20.65
CA HIS A 195 0.11 15.69 -21.58
C HIS A 195 -0.28 14.27 -21.11
N ALA A 196 -0.44 13.97 -19.80
CA ALA A 196 -0.95 12.65 -19.42
C ALA A 196 -1.94 12.67 -18.24
N THR A 197 -3.22 12.88 -18.53
CA THR A 197 -4.32 12.52 -17.64
C THR A 197 -4.59 11.02 -17.73
N ARG A 198 -3.96 10.21 -16.87
CA ARG A 198 -4.50 8.87 -16.55
C ARG A 198 -5.52 9.01 -15.41
N GLY A 199 -6.72 8.49 -15.66
CA GLY A 199 -7.89 8.65 -14.83
C GLY A 199 -7.72 8.03 -13.44
N LEU A 200 -8.07 8.82 -12.42
CA LEU A 200 -8.21 8.37 -11.04
C LEU A 200 -9.45 7.47 -10.93
N PHE A 201 -9.27 6.18 -10.64
CA PHE A 201 -10.38 5.32 -10.24
C PHE A 201 -10.76 5.61 -8.78
N GLY A 202 -12.04 5.87 -8.51
CA GLY A 202 -12.51 6.20 -7.16
C GLY A 202 -12.46 5.00 -6.19
N LYS A 203 -12.07 5.26 -4.92
CA LYS A 203 -11.95 4.27 -3.83
C LYS A 203 -13.12 3.25 -3.76
N LYS A 204 -14.36 3.69 -3.99
CA LYS A 204 -15.58 2.83 -3.91
C LYS A 204 -15.69 1.76 -5.00
N LYS A 205 -15.17 1.99 -6.23
CA LYS A 205 -15.29 1.01 -7.33
C LYS A 205 -14.37 -0.18 -7.13
N CYS A 206 -13.19 0.07 -6.58
CA CYS A 206 -12.14 -0.93 -6.39
C CYS A 206 -12.40 -1.95 -5.28
N LEU A 207 -13.09 -1.56 -4.22
CA LEU A 207 -13.48 -2.49 -3.16
C LEU A 207 -14.50 -3.51 -3.70
N ASN A 208 -15.47 -3.13 -4.52
CA ASN A 208 -16.46 -4.12 -5.00
C ASN A 208 -15.89 -5.12 -6.03
N GLU A 209 -14.89 -4.73 -6.82
CA GLU A 209 -14.30 -5.60 -7.87
C GLU A 209 -13.37 -6.69 -7.30
N ARG A 210 -12.69 -6.45 -6.15
CA ARG A 210 -11.82 -7.46 -5.52
C ARG A 210 -12.60 -8.56 -4.78
N TYR A 211 -13.81 -8.25 -4.31
CA TYR A 211 -14.62 -9.13 -3.45
C TYR A 211 -15.57 -10.04 -4.24
N ASN A 212 -15.94 -9.65 -5.47
CA ASN A 212 -16.81 -10.46 -6.33
C ASN A 212 -16.05 -11.53 -7.14
N GLY A 213 -14.73 -11.65 -6.98
CA GLY A 213 -13.87 -12.59 -7.74
C GLY A 213 -14.02 -14.07 -7.37
N GLY A 214 -14.81 -14.42 -6.36
CA GLY A 214 -15.07 -15.80 -5.92
C GLY A 214 -16.41 -16.40 -6.35
N ALA A 215 -17.34 -15.60 -6.89
CA ALA A 215 -18.60 -16.12 -7.38
C ALA A 215 -18.50 -16.39 -8.89
N LYS A 216 -18.53 -17.66 -9.30
CA LYS A 216 -18.92 -18.02 -10.68
C LYS A 216 -20.24 -17.29 -10.98
N PRO A 217 -20.32 -16.44 -12.02
CA PRO A 217 -21.60 -15.94 -12.44
C PRO A 217 -22.35 -17.10 -13.07
N ASN A 218 -23.32 -17.67 -12.35
CA ASN A 218 -24.32 -18.52 -12.96
C ASN A 218 -24.97 -17.71 -14.09
N GLY A 219 -24.97 -18.32 -15.28
CA GLY A 219 -25.31 -17.68 -16.54
C GLY A 219 -26.60 -16.87 -16.47
N SER A 220 -26.46 -15.59 -16.73
CA SER A 220 -27.51 -14.74 -17.27
C SER A 220 -26.82 -13.77 -18.22
N LYS A 221 -26.91 -14.09 -19.52
CA LYS A 221 -26.43 -13.29 -20.65
C LYS A 221 -26.70 -11.80 -20.42
N PRO A 222 -25.72 -10.89 -20.60
CA PRO A 222 -26.02 -9.46 -20.64
C PRO A 222 -26.92 -9.21 -21.85
N LYS A 223 -28.09 -8.59 -21.65
CA LYS A 223 -28.81 -7.99 -22.77
C LYS A 223 -27.98 -6.78 -23.20
N ASP A 224 -27.47 -6.82 -24.42
CA ASP A 224 -26.82 -5.70 -25.10
C ASP A 224 -27.76 -4.50 -25.17
N GLY A 225 -27.67 -3.63 -24.16
CA GLY A 225 -28.20 -2.29 -24.20
C GLY A 225 -27.26 -1.42 -25.02
N LYS A 226 -27.45 -1.40 -26.33
CA LYS A 226 -26.78 -0.47 -27.26
C LYS A 226 -26.87 0.95 -26.70
N PRO A 227 -25.77 1.71 -26.58
CA PRO A 227 -25.85 3.12 -26.18
C PRO A 227 -26.69 3.86 -27.22
N LYS A 228 -27.75 4.55 -26.78
CA LYS A 228 -28.39 5.55 -27.63
C LYS A 228 -27.46 6.76 -27.66
N ASP A 229 -26.88 7.01 -28.82
CA ASP A 229 -26.20 8.26 -29.13
C ASP A 229 -27.19 9.43 -28.99
N GLU A 230 -27.19 10.11 -27.85
CA GLU A 230 -27.78 11.43 -27.76
C GLU A 230 -26.80 12.44 -28.36
N LYS A 231 -27.08 12.85 -29.60
CA LYS A 231 -26.45 14.01 -30.24
C LYS A 231 -26.54 15.23 -29.30
N PRO A 232 -25.46 16.02 -29.13
CA PRO A 232 -25.54 17.30 -28.46
C PRO A 232 -26.52 18.20 -29.23
N LYS A 233 -27.52 18.75 -28.53
CA LYS A 233 -28.32 19.86 -29.07
C LYS A 233 -27.45 21.11 -29.04
N ASP A 234 -27.02 21.56 -30.21
CA ASP A 234 -26.39 22.86 -30.42
C ASP A 234 -27.28 23.98 -29.82
N LYS A 235 -26.85 24.55 -28.70
CA LYS A 235 -27.39 25.82 -28.21
C LYS A 235 -26.69 26.95 -28.97
N LYS A 236 -27.35 27.43 -30.02
CA LYS A 236 -26.99 28.66 -30.73
C LYS A 236 -26.83 29.82 -29.72
N PRO A 237 -25.75 30.62 -29.76
CA PRO A 237 -25.63 31.79 -28.92
C PRO A 237 -26.72 32.81 -29.28
N LYS A 238 -27.41 33.36 -28.28
CA LYS A 238 -28.24 34.55 -28.47
C LYS A 238 -27.32 35.77 -28.53
N ASP A 239 -27.19 36.36 -29.71
CA ASP A 239 -26.61 37.69 -29.89
C ASP A 239 -27.30 38.70 -28.98
N LYS A 240 -26.53 39.30 -28.08
CA LYS A 240 -26.94 40.50 -27.35
C LYS A 240 -26.37 41.69 -28.09
N ASN A 241 -27.19 42.32 -28.92
CA ASN A 241 -26.87 43.62 -29.51
C ASN A 241 -26.65 44.65 -28.39
N PRO A 242 -25.55 45.42 -28.38
CA PRO A 242 -25.40 46.56 -27.49
C PRO A 242 -26.40 47.66 -27.90
N LYS A 243 -27.19 48.17 -26.95
CA LYS A 243 -27.96 49.40 -27.16
C LYS A 243 -27.01 50.58 -27.06
N ASP A 244 -26.82 51.29 -28.18
CA ASP A 244 -26.14 52.58 -28.24
C ASP A 244 -26.77 53.57 -27.25
N LYS A 245 -25.96 54.06 -26.31
CA LYS A 245 -26.30 55.21 -25.48
C LYS A 245 -25.75 56.46 -26.15
N LYS A 246 -26.66 57.27 -26.69
CA LYS A 246 -26.41 58.62 -27.22
C LYS A 246 -25.78 59.51 -26.12
N PRO A 247 -24.72 60.28 -26.40
CA PRO A 247 -24.20 61.27 -25.44
C PRO A 247 -25.21 62.40 -25.27
N LYS A 248 -25.46 62.83 -24.03
CA LYS A 248 -26.13 64.11 -23.76
C LYS A 248 -25.06 65.17 -23.59
N ASP A 249 -25.07 66.14 -24.49
CA ASP A 249 -24.31 67.39 -24.40
C ASP A 249 -24.55 68.07 -23.06
N LYS A 250 -23.47 68.41 -22.36
CA LYS A 250 -23.49 69.42 -21.30
C LYS A 250 -22.87 70.70 -21.85
N LYS A 251 -23.73 71.71 -21.99
CA LYS A 251 -23.43 73.10 -22.29
C LYS A 251 -22.46 73.66 -21.22
N PRO A 252 -21.44 74.45 -21.58
CA PRO A 252 -20.59 75.10 -20.60
C PRO A 252 -21.34 76.28 -19.97
N LYS A 253 -21.10 76.50 -18.68
CA LYS A 253 -21.38 77.80 -18.05
C LYS A 253 -20.05 78.33 -17.52
N ASN A 254 -19.82 79.59 -17.90
CA ASN A 254 -18.76 80.50 -17.47
C ASN A 254 -18.48 80.45 -15.98
#